data_AF-A0A6L7ZXE7-F1
#
_entry.id   AF-A0A6L7ZXE7-F1
#
_cell.length_a   1.000
_cell.length_b   1.000
_cell.length_c   1.000
_cell.angle_alpha   90.00
_cell.angle_beta   90.00
_cell.angle_gamma   90.00
#
_symmetry.space_group_name_H-M   'P 1'
#
loop_
_entity.id
_entity.type
_entity.pdbx_description
1 polymer ?
#
loop_
_entity_poly.entity_id
_entity_poly.type
_entity_poly.pdbx_seq_one_letter_code
_entity_poly.pdbx_strand_id
1 'polypeptide(L)'
;MIAADTNVLLRYLLHDDAAQAARAGAVFDAGETVLITDVVLAETVWTLSGRRYRLGKAELVAVLERLFSEPNIRFEDDRTVWRAVQAYKGTAPAGGAGPAKGAGFADALIAFKALHTASGAGEALTGVYTFDAAMLRIPHTVPA
;
A
#
# COMPACT_ATOMS: atom_id res chain seq x y z
N MET A 1 8.00 -11.35 -16.78
CA MET A 1 7.54 -10.44 -15.70
C MET A 1 7.28 -9.11 -16.35
N ILE A 2 6.09 -8.58 -16.15
CA ILE A 2 5.66 -7.25 -16.58
C ILE A 2 5.39 -6.39 -15.35
N ALA A 3 5.19 -5.08 -15.52
CA ALA A 3 4.75 -4.20 -14.45
C ALA A 3 3.46 -3.50 -14.85
N ALA A 4 2.56 -3.28 -13.89
CA ALA A 4 1.31 -2.56 -14.11
C ALA A 4 1.38 -1.15 -13.51
N ASP A 5 0.85 -0.18 -14.24
CA ASP A 5 0.60 1.17 -13.75
C ASP A 5 -0.67 1.20 -12.86
N THR A 6 -0.81 2.24 -12.03
CA THR A 6 -1.94 2.47 -11.12
C THR A 6 -3.28 2.43 -11.86
N ASN A 7 -3.37 3.04 -13.05
CA ASN A 7 -4.62 3.01 -13.81
C ASN A 7 -5.01 1.59 -14.25
N VAL A 8 -4.07 0.76 -14.70
CA VAL A 8 -4.33 -0.62 -15.14
C VAL A 8 -4.79 -1.46 -13.95
N LEU A 9 -4.09 -1.32 -12.81
CA LEU A 9 -4.47 -2.01 -11.57
C LEU A 9 -5.87 -1.59 -11.09
N LEU A 10 -6.21 -0.29 -11.13
CA LEU A 10 -7.54 0.18 -10.76
C LEU A 10 -8.63 -0.38 -11.66
N ARG A 11 -8.41 -0.48 -12.98
CA ARG A 11 -9.39 -1.07 -13.91
C ARG A 11 -9.59 -2.56 -13.66
N TYR A 12 -8.51 -3.26 -13.30
CA TYR A 12 -8.59 -4.65 -12.88
C TYR A 12 -9.38 -4.82 -11.56
N LEU A 13 -9.17 -3.94 -10.57
CA LEU A 13 -9.81 -4.05 -9.26
C LEU A 13 -11.28 -3.60 -9.22
N LEU A 14 -11.63 -2.57 -10.00
CA LEU A 14 -12.92 -1.87 -9.89
C LEU A 14 -13.94 -2.28 -10.95
N HIS A 15 -13.47 -2.79 -12.10
CA HIS A 15 -14.31 -3.09 -13.26
C HIS A 15 -15.28 -1.94 -13.66
N ASP A 16 -14.84 -0.69 -13.49
CA ASP A 16 -15.67 0.52 -13.64
C ASP A 16 -15.70 1.11 -15.07
N ASP A 17 -14.78 0.65 -15.94
CA ASP A 17 -14.80 0.86 -17.39
C ASP A 17 -14.72 -0.52 -18.05
N ALA A 18 -15.80 -0.98 -18.69
CA ALA A 18 -15.89 -2.34 -19.21
C ALA A 18 -14.79 -2.66 -20.24
N ALA A 19 -14.44 -1.70 -21.11
CA ALA A 19 -13.45 -1.92 -22.16
C ALA A 19 -12.03 -1.96 -21.58
N GLN A 20 -11.70 -1.05 -20.67
CA GLN A 20 -10.40 -1.04 -20.01
C GLN A 20 -10.25 -2.18 -19.00
N ALA A 21 -11.31 -2.56 -18.30
CA ALA A 21 -11.31 -3.69 -17.36
C ALA A 21 -11.09 -5.01 -18.07
N ALA A 22 -11.70 -5.24 -19.25
CA ALA A 22 -11.43 -6.42 -20.05
C ALA A 22 -9.96 -6.49 -20.50
N ARG A 23 -9.38 -5.34 -20.89
CA ARG A 23 -7.97 -5.24 -21.27
C ARG A 23 -7.02 -5.46 -20.08
N ALA A 24 -7.35 -4.89 -18.93
CA ALA A 24 -6.58 -5.10 -17.70
C ALA A 24 -6.66 -6.56 -17.25
N GLY A 25 -7.87 -7.16 -17.23
CA GLY A 25 -8.07 -8.58 -16.97
C GLY A 25 -7.19 -9.46 -17.85
N ALA A 26 -7.18 -9.22 -19.17
CA ALA A 26 -6.30 -9.97 -20.08
C ALA A 26 -4.80 -9.85 -19.74
N VAL A 27 -4.34 -8.73 -19.18
CA VAL A 27 -2.96 -8.57 -18.70
C VAL A 27 -2.68 -9.43 -17.46
N PHE A 28 -3.59 -9.41 -16.48
CA PHE A 28 -3.44 -10.19 -15.25
C PHE A 28 -3.72 -11.69 -15.46
N ASP A 29 -4.53 -12.07 -16.46
CA ASP A 29 -4.90 -13.47 -16.72
C ASP A 29 -3.93 -14.16 -17.71
N ALA A 30 -2.98 -13.43 -18.30
CA ALA A 30 -2.03 -13.94 -19.29
C ALA A 30 -1.02 -14.98 -18.74
N GLY A 31 -1.03 -15.25 -17.43
CA GLY A 31 -0.13 -16.18 -16.76
C GLY A 31 1.28 -15.65 -16.49
N GLU A 32 1.58 -14.41 -16.90
CA GLU A 32 2.82 -13.73 -16.55
C GLU A 32 2.78 -13.19 -15.12
N THR A 33 3.95 -13.15 -14.47
CA THR A 33 4.11 -12.42 -13.22
C THR A 33 3.96 -10.92 -13.45
N VAL A 34 3.06 -10.28 -12.70
CA VAL A 34 2.80 -8.84 -12.73
C VAL A 34 3.40 -8.18 -11.48
N LEU A 35 4.40 -7.34 -11.68
CA LEU A 35 4.99 -6.52 -10.64
C LEU A 35 4.10 -5.32 -10.35
N ILE A 36 3.77 -5.13 -9.08
CA ILE A 36 3.13 -3.93 -8.54
C ILE A 36 4.17 -3.22 -7.67
N THR A 37 4.59 -2.04 -8.11
CA THR A 37 5.60 -1.24 -7.41
C THR A 37 5.02 -0.58 -6.15
N ASP A 38 5.89 -0.14 -5.27
CA ASP A 38 5.50 0.54 -4.03
C ASP A 38 4.71 1.82 -4.32
N VAL A 39 5.11 2.54 -5.37
CA VAL A 39 4.42 3.75 -5.85
C VAL A 39 3.00 3.40 -6.33
N VAL A 40 2.85 2.34 -7.13
CA VAL A 40 1.55 1.90 -7.63
C VAL A 40 0.62 1.48 -6.49
N LEU A 41 1.14 0.80 -5.46
CA LEU A 41 0.36 0.48 -4.26
C LEU A 41 -0.09 1.74 -3.50
N ALA A 42 0.83 2.68 -3.28
CA ALA A 42 0.54 3.92 -2.57
C ALA A 42 -0.54 4.75 -3.29
N GLU A 43 -0.41 4.92 -4.61
CA GLU A 43 -1.39 5.64 -5.43
C GLU A 43 -2.73 4.92 -5.52
N THR A 44 -2.73 3.58 -5.60
CA THR A 44 -3.97 2.78 -5.60
C THR A 44 -4.74 2.98 -4.30
N VAL A 45 -4.08 2.86 -3.15
CA VAL A 45 -4.73 3.08 -1.85
C VAL A 45 -5.19 4.51 -1.69
N TRP A 46 -4.37 5.49 -2.09
CA TRP A 46 -4.74 6.91 -2.05
C TRP A 46 -5.99 7.17 -2.91
N THR A 47 -6.02 6.63 -4.13
CA THR A 47 -7.14 6.80 -5.08
C THR A 47 -8.42 6.17 -4.54
N LEU A 48 -8.36 4.92 -4.06
CA LEU A 48 -9.49 4.19 -3.50
C LEU A 48 -10.03 4.82 -2.22
N SER A 49 -9.17 5.39 -1.37
CA SER A 49 -9.58 6.17 -0.19
C SER A 49 -10.16 7.55 -0.55
N GLY A 50 -9.84 8.06 -1.73
CA GLY A 50 -10.21 9.38 -2.20
C GLY A 50 -11.72 9.57 -2.39
N ARG A 51 -12.14 10.82 -2.62
CA ARG A 51 -13.55 11.24 -2.66
C ARG A 51 -14.42 10.48 -3.66
N ARG A 52 -13.82 9.89 -4.71
CA ARG A 52 -14.52 9.19 -5.78
C ARG A 52 -15.00 7.79 -5.38
N TYR A 53 -14.21 7.07 -4.58
CA TYR A 53 -14.51 5.68 -4.19
C TYR A 53 -14.79 5.55 -2.69
N ARG A 54 -14.11 6.35 -1.85
CA ARG A 54 -14.34 6.47 -0.41
C ARG A 54 -14.25 5.14 0.35
N LEU A 55 -13.39 4.23 -0.10
CA LEU A 55 -13.17 2.97 0.62
C LEU A 55 -12.64 3.28 2.02
N GLY A 56 -13.26 2.68 3.01
CA GLY A 56 -12.81 2.69 4.38
C GLY A 56 -11.56 1.83 4.57
N LYS A 57 -10.87 2.03 5.69
CA LYS A 57 -9.65 1.30 6.04
C LYS A 57 -9.77 -0.22 5.94
N ALA A 58 -10.88 -0.78 6.43
CA ALA A 58 -11.10 -2.22 6.38
C ALA A 58 -11.21 -2.74 4.93
N GLU A 59 -11.87 -1.99 4.05
CA GLU A 59 -12.00 -2.31 2.63
C GLU A 59 -10.66 -2.20 1.90
N LEU A 60 -9.86 -1.18 2.24
CA LEU A 60 -8.51 -1.01 1.68
C LEU A 60 -7.57 -2.14 2.12
N VAL A 61 -7.62 -2.56 3.38
CA VAL A 61 -6.89 -3.74 3.86
C VAL A 61 -7.31 -4.98 3.10
N ALA A 62 -8.61 -5.19 2.89
CA ALA A 62 -9.11 -6.33 2.13
C ALA A 62 -8.69 -6.29 0.65
N VAL A 63 -8.58 -5.11 0.03
CA VAL A 63 -7.99 -4.96 -1.32
C VAL A 63 -6.53 -5.42 -1.31
N LEU A 64 -5.73 -4.92 -0.37
CA LEU A 64 -4.31 -5.28 -0.26
C LEU A 64 -4.11 -6.78 0.00
N GLU A 65 -4.88 -7.37 0.92
CA GLU A 65 -4.84 -8.81 1.21
C GLU A 65 -5.27 -9.67 0.00
N ARG A 66 -6.22 -9.19 -0.82
CA ARG A 66 -6.58 -9.84 -2.09
C ARG A 66 -5.44 -9.80 -3.10
N LEU A 67 -4.73 -8.67 -3.23
CA LEU A 67 -3.56 -8.60 -4.13
C LEU A 67 -2.47 -9.60 -3.75
N PHE A 68 -2.25 -9.87 -2.45
CA PHE A 68 -1.35 -10.93 -1.98
C PHE A 68 -1.84 -12.35 -2.28
N SER A 69 -3.15 -12.52 -2.47
CA SER A 69 -3.76 -13.81 -2.77
C SER A 69 -3.71 -14.16 -4.26
N GLU A 70 -3.41 -13.18 -5.12
CA GLU A 70 -3.28 -13.39 -6.56
C GLU A 70 -1.97 -14.12 -6.89
N PRO A 71 -2.01 -15.29 -7.55
CA PRO A 71 -0.85 -16.16 -7.70
C PRO A 71 0.28 -15.54 -8.52
N ASN A 72 -0.06 -14.63 -9.43
CA ASN A 72 0.86 -14.00 -10.37
C ASN A 72 1.24 -12.55 -10.01
N ILE A 73 0.66 -11.97 -8.95
CA ILE A 73 1.05 -10.64 -8.48
C ILE A 73 2.29 -10.74 -7.59
N ARG A 74 3.27 -9.87 -7.83
CA ARG A 74 4.47 -9.72 -6.98
C ARG A 74 4.71 -8.26 -6.64
N PHE A 75 5.34 -8.01 -5.50
CA PHE A 75 5.73 -6.68 -5.06
C PHE A 75 7.25 -6.50 -5.14
N GLU A 76 7.73 -5.26 -5.00
CA GLU A 76 9.18 -4.99 -4.97
C GLU A 76 9.89 -5.77 -3.85
N ASP A 77 9.22 -5.89 -2.69
CA ASP A 77 9.60 -6.83 -1.64
C ASP A 77 8.35 -7.26 -0.87
N ASP A 78 7.90 -8.50 -1.12
CA ASP A 78 6.64 -9.03 -0.56
C ASP A 78 6.58 -8.94 0.97
N ARG A 79 7.72 -9.16 1.64
CA ARG A 79 7.80 -9.12 3.11
C ARG A 79 7.62 -7.70 3.64
N THR A 80 8.25 -6.73 3.01
CA THR A 80 8.19 -5.30 3.38
C THR A 80 6.79 -4.76 3.18
N VAL A 81 6.18 -5.05 2.02
CA VAL A 81 4.80 -4.65 1.75
C VAL A 81 3.84 -5.33 2.74
N TRP A 82 4.01 -6.63 3.03
CA TRP A 82 3.16 -7.31 4.00
C TRP A 82 3.24 -6.69 5.40
N ARG A 83 4.46 -6.35 5.87
CA ARG A 83 4.65 -5.65 7.14
C ARG A 83 3.94 -4.29 7.15
N ALA A 84 4.00 -3.55 6.04
CA ALA A 84 3.26 -2.30 5.89
C ALA A 84 1.74 -2.51 5.96
N VAL A 85 1.19 -3.55 5.31
CA VAL A 85 -0.23 -3.91 5.40
C VAL A 85 -0.62 -4.22 6.85
N GLN A 86 0.17 -5.00 7.58
CA GLN A 86 -0.12 -5.36 8.97
C GLN A 86 -0.06 -4.15 9.91
N ALA A 87 0.94 -3.27 9.76
CA ALA A 87 1.02 -2.05 10.55
C ALA A 87 -0.12 -1.10 10.21
N TYR A 88 -0.44 -0.93 8.92
CA TYR A 88 -1.62 -0.18 8.49
C TYR A 88 -2.87 -0.76 9.14
N LYS A 89 -3.11 -2.07 9.09
CA LYS A 89 -4.26 -2.72 9.74
C LYS A 89 -4.33 -2.44 11.24
N GLY A 90 -3.20 -2.48 11.95
CA GLY A 90 -3.10 -2.30 13.39
C GLY A 90 -3.19 -0.85 13.91
N THR A 91 -3.01 0.17 13.08
CA THR A 91 -3.07 1.57 13.54
C THR A 91 -4.51 2.00 13.85
N ALA A 92 -4.93 2.00 15.12
CA ALA A 92 -6.22 2.57 15.48
C ALA A 92 -6.25 4.09 15.24
N PRO A 93 -7.41 4.72 15.04
CA PRO A 93 -7.56 6.17 15.14
C PRO A 93 -7.04 6.69 16.50
N ALA A 94 -6.48 7.89 16.58
CA ALA A 94 -6.04 8.47 17.85
C ALA A 94 -7.24 8.92 18.70
N GLY A 95 -7.37 8.38 19.92
CA GLY A 95 -8.34 8.88 20.89
C GLY A 95 -7.91 10.25 21.40
N GLY A 96 -8.55 11.31 20.91
CA GLY A 96 -8.32 12.70 21.29
C GLY A 96 -9.47 13.59 20.80
N ALA A 97 -9.53 14.85 21.24
CA ALA A 97 -10.65 15.77 21.01
C ALA A 97 -10.80 16.30 19.56
N GLY A 98 -10.29 15.58 18.57
CA GLY A 98 -10.37 15.91 17.14
C GLY A 98 -10.71 14.69 16.28
N PRO A 99 -10.90 14.85 14.96
CA PRO A 99 -11.11 13.71 14.08
C PRO A 99 -9.91 12.78 14.17
N ALA A 100 -10.15 11.60 14.71
CA ALA A 100 -9.13 10.59 14.92
C ALA A 100 -8.63 10.09 13.55
N LYS A 101 -7.48 10.59 13.08
CA LYS A 101 -6.83 10.09 11.86
C LYS A 101 -5.78 9.05 12.24
N GLY A 102 -5.98 7.80 11.83
CA GLY A 102 -4.93 6.78 11.89
C GLY A 102 -3.92 6.99 10.77
N ALA A 103 -2.71 6.45 10.92
CA ALA A 103 -1.71 6.47 9.85
C ALA A 103 -2.27 5.81 8.58
N GLY A 104 -1.93 6.39 7.43
CA GLY A 104 -2.23 5.82 6.13
C GLY A 104 -1.36 4.62 5.80
N PHE A 105 -1.72 3.91 4.73
CA PHE A 105 -0.90 2.81 4.22
C PHE A 105 0.47 3.30 3.72
N ALA A 106 0.50 4.45 3.01
CA ALA A 106 1.75 5.03 2.53
C ALA A 106 2.73 5.34 3.68
N ASP A 107 2.22 5.82 4.82
CA ASP A 107 3.05 6.06 6.01
C ASP A 107 3.72 4.77 6.50
N ALA A 108 2.96 3.67 6.54
CA ALA A 108 3.48 2.36 6.91
C ALA A 108 4.51 1.86 5.89
N LEU A 109 4.21 2.02 4.59
CA LEU A 109 5.11 1.61 3.51
C LEU A 109 6.44 2.37 3.57
N ILE A 110 6.41 3.68 3.80
CA ILE A 110 7.62 4.51 3.98
C ILE A 110 8.49 3.96 5.11
N ALA A 111 7.89 3.67 6.28
CA ALA A 111 8.63 3.20 7.44
C ALA A 111 9.33 1.85 7.20
N PHE A 112 8.61 0.87 6.64
CA PHE A 112 9.18 -0.45 6.38
C PHE A 112 10.12 -0.47 5.18
N LYS A 113 9.89 0.37 4.16
CA LYS A 113 10.80 0.50 3.03
C LYS A 113 12.12 1.13 3.46
N ALA A 114 12.10 2.17 4.31
CA ALA A 114 13.31 2.73 4.89
C ALA A 114 14.11 1.68 5.68
N LEU A 115 13.43 0.84 6.47
CA LEU A 115 14.07 -0.25 7.22
C LEU A 115 14.67 -1.30 6.28
N HIS A 116 13.94 -1.70 5.24
CA HIS A 116 14.44 -2.64 4.23
C HIS A 116 15.69 -2.10 3.53
N THR A 117 15.66 -0.84 3.08
CA THR A 117 16.78 -0.20 2.39
C THR A 117 18.01 -0.09 3.29
N ALA A 118 17.86 0.38 4.53
CA ALA A 118 18.97 0.46 5.49
C ALA A 118 19.58 -0.94 5.75
N SER A 119 18.73 -1.94 5.98
CA SER A 119 19.18 -3.32 6.20
C SER A 119 19.93 -3.88 4.98
N GLY A 120 19.46 -3.58 3.76
CA GLY A 120 20.12 -3.98 2.52
C GLY A 120 21.47 -3.30 2.30
N ALA A 121 21.64 -2.08 2.81
CA ALA A 121 22.91 -1.36 2.82
C ALA A 121 23.86 -1.80 3.97
N GLY A 122 23.42 -2.68 4.87
CA GLY A 122 24.17 -3.03 6.07
C GLY A 122 24.20 -1.93 7.13
N GLU A 123 23.27 -0.98 7.06
CA GLU A 123 23.16 0.15 7.97
C GLU A 123 22.06 -0.04 9.01
N ALA A 124 22.27 0.49 10.22
CA ALA A 124 21.23 0.52 11.24
C ALA A 124 20.30 1.71 11.01
N LEU A 125 19.01 1.45 10.78
CA LEU A 125 18.00 2.52 10.72
C LEU A 125 17.80 3.14 12.11
N THR A 126 18.19 4.41 12.27
CA THR A 126 18.07 5.14 13.54
C THR A 126 16.69 5.78 13.73
N GLY A 127 15.98 6.07 12.65
CA GLY A 127 14.60 6.57 12.69
C GLY A 127 14.12 7.08 11.34
N VAL A 128 12.80 7.10 11.17
CA VAL A 128 12.08 7.74 10.07
C VAL A 128 11.40 8.99 10.63
N TYR A 129 11.94 10.15 10.27
CA TYR A 129 11.51 11.43 10.83
C TYR A 129 10.22 11.92 10.17
N THR A 130 9.25 12.38 10.97
CA THR A 130 7.96 12.86 10.46
C THR A 130 7.37 13.97 11.34
N PHE A 131 6.62 14.87 10.72
CA PHE A 131 5.75 15.83 11.41
C PHE A 131 4.31 15.29 11.57
N ASP A 132 3.98 14.13 10.98
CA ASP A 132 2.65 13.52 11.10
C ASP A 132 2.54 12.71 12.39
N ALA A 133 1.78 13.24 13.35
CA ALA A 133 1.51 12.58 14.63
C ALA A 133 0.85 11.21 14.48
N ALA A 134 0.10 10.96 13.40
CA ALA A 134 -0.49 9.65 13.14
C ALA A 134 0.58 8.63 12.73
N MET A 135 1.55 9.06 11.92
CA MET A 135 2.67 8.21 11.47
C MET A 135 3.56 7.79 12.63
N LEU A 136 3.71 8.61 13.68
CA LEU A 136 4.45 8.27 14.91
C LEU A 136 3.98 7.00 15.63
N ARG A 137 2.83 6.45 15.24
CA ARG A 137 2.30 5.18 15.77
C ARG A 137 2.83 3.95 15.04
N ILE A 138 3.61 4.14 13.98
CA ILE A 138 4.23 3.08 13.20
C ILE A 138 5.64 2.80 13.77
N PRO A 139 6.09 1.53 13.82
CA PRO A 139 7.46 1.22 14.25
C PRO A 139 8.51 1.99 13.45
N HIS A 140 9.63 2.33 14.10
CA HIS A 140 10.79 3.03 13.52
C HIS A 140 10.57 4.50 13.15
N THR A 141 9.38 5.08 13.39
CA THR A 141 9.14 6.50 13.15
C THR A 141 9.43 7.35 14.38
N VAL A 142 9.99 8.55 14.18
CA VAL A 142 10.41 9.49 15.23
C VAL A 142 9.98 10.92 14.88
N PRO A 143 9.73 11.80 15.87
CA PRO A 143 9.41 13.20 15.59
C PRO A 143 10.63 13.93 15.02
N ALA A 144 10.39 14.80 14.03
CA ALA A 144 11.38 15.72 13.45
C ALA A 144 11.56 17.00 14.28
#